data_AF-A0A2G4EXM6-F1
#
_entry.id   AF-A0A2G4EXM6-F1
#
_cell.length_a   1.000
_cell.length_b   1.000
_cell.length_c   1.000
_cell.angle_alpha   90.00
_cell.angle_beta   90.00
_cell.angle_gamma   90.00
#
_symmetry.space_group_name_H-M   'P 1'
#
loop_
_entity.id
_entity.type
_entity.pdbx_description
1 polymer ?
#
loop_
_entity_poly.entity_id
_entity_poly.type
_entity_poly.pdbx_seq_one_letter_code
_entity_poly.pdbx_strand_id
1 'polypeptide(L)'
;MFRKISLASLALVVGSILAVVGFAAYFTDQPTLNLAGFFYGIPLLLGGLALKAAELEPADFTEPTSPEVLLLREHQATETQNQVRKDVTRFRYGQPAHLDDALERLGLAPTDEERPVLRGLREISVDGAYGLILEFHSPLIAIELWEEKQAKIATFFGPGLHAKVSQVAEDQIELALIKSEVA
;
A
#
# COMPACT_ATOMS: atom_id res chain seq x y z
N MET A 1 12.47 -0.98 -8.68
CA MET A 1 13.32 -1.58 -7.62
C MET A 1 13.22 -0.84 -6.29
N PHE A 2 13.36 0.49 -6.23
CA PHE A 2 13.32 1.28 -4.97
C PHE A 2 12.00 1.27 -4.18
N ARG A 3 10.86 0.90 -4.78
CA ARG A 3 9.55 0.94 -4.12
C ARG A 3 9.29 -0.21 -3.14
N LYS A 4 10.16 -1.22 -3.14
CA LYS A 4 10.09 -2.39 -2.24
C LYS A 4 11.10 -2.35 -1.08
N ILE A 5 11.85 -1.25 -0.93
CA ILE A 5 12.80 -1.08 0.16
C ILE A 5 12.18 -0.11 1.16
N SER A 6 12.02 -0.56 2.40
CA SER A 6 11.58 0.28 3.52
C SER A 6 12.64 1.35 3.80
N LEU A 7 12.24 2.62 3.68
CA LEU A 7 13.06 3.78 4.04
C LEU A 7 13.32 3.79 5.54
N ALA A 8 12.34 3.40 6.35
CA ALA A 8 12.52 3.22 7.79
C ALA A 8 13.63 2.21 8.09
N SER A 9 13.56 1.01 7.48
CA SER A 9 14.55 -0.04 7.68
C SER A 9 15.94 0.38 7.20
N LEU A 10 16.02 1.11 6.08
CA LEU A 10 17.29 1.66 5.61
C LEU A 10 17.88 2.67 6.59
N ALA A 11 17.07 3.63 7.07
CA ALA A 11 17.49 4.61 8.05
C ALA A 11 17.90 3.96 9.38
N LEU A 12 17.17 2.94 9.82
CA LEU A 12 17.51 2.14 10.99
C LEU A 12 18.86 1.45 10.83
N VAL A 13 19.08 0.70 9.74
CA VAL A 13 20.33 -0.02 9.52
C VAL A 13 21.52 0.93 9.46
N VAL A 14 21.43 1.99 8.65
CA VAL A 14 22.52 2.97 8.50
C VAL A 14 22.74 3.74 9.81
N GLY A 15 21.66 4.20 10.44
CA GLY A 15 21.70 4.91 11.72
C GLY A 15 22.30 4.06 12.84
N SER A 16 21.92 2.78 12.94
CA SER A 16 22.49 1.83 13.91
C SER A 16 23.97 1.62 13.68
N ILE A 17 24.42 1.42 12.43
CA ILE A 17 25.84 1.26 12.13
C ILE A 17 26.62 2.51 12.57
N LEU A 18 26.16 3.70 12.18
CA LEU A 18 26.82 4.96 12.55
C LEU A 18 26.83 5.20 14.07
N ALA A 19 25.74 4.87 14.76
CA ALA A 19 25.65 4.98 16.20
C ALA A 19 26.65 4.04 16.89
N VAL A 20 26.69 2.76 16.50
CA VAL A 20 27.64 1.76 17.03
C VAL A 20 29.09 2.19 16.80
N VAL A 21 29.42 2.68 15.59
CA VAL A 21 30.75 3.22 15.29
C VAL A 21 31.05 4.44 16.17
N GLY A 22 30.08 5.34 16.38
CA GLY A 22 30.22 6.49 17.27
C GLY A 22 30.49 6.08 18.73
N PHE A 23 29.81 5.06 19.23
CA PHE A 23 30.07 4.48 20.56
C PHE A 23 31.44 3.82 20.64
N ALA A 24 31.85 3.03 19.64
CA ALA A 24 33.18 2.43 19.61
C ALA A 24 34.29 3.51 19.57
N ALA A 25 34.08 4.57 18.79
CA ALA A 25 34.99 5.71 18.72
C ALA A 25 35.09 6.47 20.06
N TYR A 26 34.00 6.54 20.83
CA TYR A 26 34.01 7.11 22.18
C TYR A 26 34.96 6.33 23.10
N PHE A 27 34.83 5.01 23.15
CA PHE A 27 35.64 4.15 24.02
C PHE A 27 37.10 3.97 23.56
N THR A 28 37.43 4.44 22.36
CA THR A 28 38.79 4.37 21.79
C THR A 28 39.45 5.75 21.64
N ASP A 29 38.92 6.77 22.32
CA ASP A 29 39.43 8.15 22.31
C ASP A 29 39.58 8.76 20.90
N GLN A 30 38.62 8.49 20.02
CA GLN A 30 38.54 9.05 18.65
C GLN A 30 37.45 10.13 18.55
N PRO A 31 37.70 11.37 19.01
CA PRO A 31 36.65 12.38 19.18
C PRO A 31 35.98 12.83 17.88
N THR A 32 36.73 12.95 16.77
CA THR A 32 36.15 13.35 15.47
C THR A 32 35.17 12.30 14.94
N LEU A 33 35.51 11.01 15.06
CA LEU A 33 34.66 9.93 14.59
C LEU A 33 33.46 9.71 15.52
N ASN A 34 33.66 9.86 16.84
CA ASN A 34 32.57 9.87 17.81
C ASN A 34 31.55 10.96 17.48
N LEU A 35 32.01 12.19 17.27
CA LEU A 35 31.16 13.34 16.97
C LEU A 35 30.33 13.08 15.71
N ALA A 36 30.95 12.59 14.64
CA ALA A 36 30.24 12.23 13.41
C ALA A 36 29.21 11.12 13.64
N GLY A 37 29.59 10.05 14.34
CA GLY A 37 28.69 8.94 14.66
C GLY A 37 27.48 9.37 15.48
N PHE A 38 27.65 10.28 16.44
CA PHE A 38 26.55 10.76 17.27
C PHE A 38 25.67 11.77 16.55
N PHE A 39 26.23 12.77 15.86
CA PHE A 39 25.44 13.82 15.20
C PHE A 39 24.67 13.35 13.97
N TYR A 40 25.16 12.32 13.27
CA TYR A 40 24.47 11.79 12.11
C TYR A 40 23.80 10.44 12.40
N GLY A 41 24.46 9.56 13.15
CA GLY A 41 23.94 8.22 13.43
C GLY A 41 22.76 8.21 14.38
N ILE A 42 22.83 8.90 15.52
CA ILE A 42 21.72 8.90 16.50
C ILE A 42 20.47 9.56 15.91
N PRO A 43 20.51 10.77 15.32
CA PRO A 43 19.33 11.35 14.69
C PRO A 43 18.76 10.50 13.56
N LEU A 44 19.61 9.89 12.72
CA LEU A 44 19.15 9.00 11.66
C LEU A 44 18.49 7.73 12.21
N LEU A 45 19.04 7.15 13.29
CA LEU A 45 18.47 6.01 13.98
C LEU A 45 17.10 6.34 14.59
N LEU A 46 17.00 7.46 15.31
CA LEU A 46 15.73 7.92 15.90
C LEU A 46 14.70 8.25 14.83
N GLY A 47 15.12 8.91 13.74
CA GLY A 47 14.28 9.15 12.57
C GLY A 47 13.80 7.85 11.92
N GLY A 48 14.68 6.85 11.80
CA GLY A 48 14.33 5.51 11.32
C GLY A 48 13.31 4.82 12.21
N LEU A 49 13.44 4.92 13.54
CA LEU A 49 12.48 4.37 14.50
C LEU A 49 11.12 5.06 14.36
N ALA A 50 11.09 6.38 14.25
CA ALA A 50 9.88 7.15 14.05
C ALA A 50 9.18 6.78 12.73
N LEU A 51 9.94 6.66 11.63
CA LEU A 51 9.41 6.19 10.35
C LEU A 51 8.87 4.76 10.45
N LYS A 52 9.56 3.86 11.17
CA LYS A 52 9.10 2.47 11.32
C LYS A 52 7.78 2.39 12.10
N ALA A 53 7.59 3.24 13.10
CA ALA A 53 6.34 3.31 13.87
C ALA A 53 5.16 3.84 13.03
N ALA A 54 5.44 4.64 12.00
CA ALA A 54 4.43 5.18 11.10
C ALA A 54 4.39 4.45 9.74
N GLU A 55 5.06 3.31 9.61
CA GLU A 55 5.21 2.60 8.35
C GLU A 55 3.95 1.76 8.03
N LEU A 56 3.45 1.94 6.82
CA LEU A 56 2.44 1.08 6.22
C LEU A 56 3.11 0.21 5.16
N GLU A 57 3.05 -1.09 5.38
CA GLU A 57 3.67 -2.09 4.51
C GLU A 57 2.91 -2.22 3.17
N PRO A 58 3.60 -2.54 2.06
CA PRO A 58 2.96 -2.85 0.79
C PRO A 58 1.92 -3.96 0.93
N ALA A 59 0.79 -3.84 0.23
CA ALA A 59 -0.10 -4.96 0.02
C ALA A 59 0.56 -6.02 -0.87
N ASP A 60 0.37 -7.28 -0.52
CA ASP A 60 0.93 -8.42 -1.24
C ASP A 60 0.03 -8.88 -2.38
N PHE A 61 0.65 -9.47 -3.40
CA PHE A 61 -0.09 -10.23 -4.39
C PHE A 61 -0.46 -11.58 -3.79
N THR A 62 -1.75 -11.82 -3.57
CA THR A 62 -2.27 -13.06 -2.97
C THR A 62 -2.12 -14.25 -3.92
N GLU A 63 -2.14 -13.97 -5.22
CA GLU A 63 -1.89 -14.93 -6.28
C GLU A 63 -0.81 -14.41 -7.25
N PRO A 64 0.05 -15.29 -7.79
CA PRO A 64 1.02 -14.88 -8.79
C PRO A 64 0.32 -14.47 -10.09
N THR A 65 0.64 -13.29 -10.61
CA THR A 65 0.10 -12.83 -11.90
C THR A 65 0.58 -13.74 -13.04
N SER A 66 -0.37 -14.32 -13.77
CA SER A 66 -0.07 -15.17 -14.93
C SER A 66 0.52 -14.36 -16.10
N PRO A 67 1.32 -14.97 -16.99
CA PRO A 67 1.88 -14.27 -18.16
C PRO A 67 0.82 -13.63 -19.07
N GLU A 68 -0.34 -14.27 -19.21
CA GLU A 68 -1.48 -13.73 -19.97
C GLU A 68 -1.99 -12.42 -19.36
N VAL A 69 -2.18 -12.39 -18.03
CA VAL A 69 -2.65 -11.20 -17.34
C VAL A 69 -1.61 -10.08 -17.34
N LEU A 70 -0.32 -10.41 -17.31
CA LEU A 70 0.76 -9.43 -17.47
C LEU A 70 0.67 -8.72 -18.84
N LEU A 71 0.38 -9.45 -19.91
CA LEU A 71 0.16 -8.86 -21.23
C LEU A 71 -1.07 -7.96 -21.24
N LEU A 72 -2.20 -8.41 -20.67
CA LEU A 72 -3.41 -7.59 -20.54
C LEU A 72 -3.13 -6.30 -19.76
N ARG A 73 -2.33 -6.37 -18.70
CA ARG A 73 -1.92 -5.19 -17.94
C ARG A 73 -1.12 -4.19 -18.78
N GLU A 74 -0.19 -4.67 -19.57
CA GLU A 74 0.68 -3.83 -20.41
C GLU A 74 -0.10 -3.16 -21.55
N HIS A 75 -1.10 -3.83 -22.10
CA HIS A 75 -1.87 -3.35 -23.23
C HIS A 75 -3.15 -2.59 -22.87
N GLN A 76 -3.81 -2.94 -21.77
CA GLN A 76 -5.19 -2.49 -21.49
C GLN A 76 -5.35 -1.75 -20.16
N ALA A 77 -4.46 -1.94 -19.17
CA ALA A 77 -4.67 -1.37 -17.85
C ALA A 77 -4.79 0.16 -17.89
N THR A 78 -5.81 0.71 -17.25
CA THR A 78 -5.98 2.16 -17.17
C THR A 78 -4.89 2.80 -16.32
N GLU A 79 -4.71 4.11 -16.48
CA GLU A 79 -3.80 4.88 -15.62
C GLU A 79 -4.20 4.73 -14.15
N THR A 80 -5.50 4.78 -13.83
CA THR A 80 -5.99 4.59 -12.46
C THR A 80 -5.69 3.20 -11.91
N GLN A 81 -5.94 2.12 -12.66
CA GLN A 81 -5.60 0.77 -12.20
C GLN A 81 -4.10 0.65 -11.91
N ASN A 82 -3.26 1.20 -12.81
CA ASN A 82 -1.81 1.22 -12.60
C ASN A 82 -1.39 2.07 -11.40
N GLN A 83 -2.04 3.21 -11.19
CA GLN A 83 -1.79 4.08 -10.04
C GLN A 83 -2.16 3.39 -8.74
N VAL A 84 -3.39 2.87 -8.62
CA VAL A 84 -3.87 2.12 -7.46
C VAL A 84 -2.90 0.99 -7.12
N ARG A 85 -2.58 0.12 -8.09
CA ARG A 85 -1.62 -0.97 -7.91
C ARG A 85 -0.27 -0.47 -7.40
N LYS A 86 0.31 0.57 -8.03
CA LYS A 86 1.60 1.15 -7.61
C LYS A 86 1.54 1.81 -6.23
N ASP A 87 0.38 2.33 -5.86
CA ASP A 87 0.18 3.05 -4.60
C ASP A 87 0.05 2.12 -3.41
N VAL A 88 -0.64 0.98 -3.58
CA VAL A 88 -0.82 -0.02 -2.54
C VAL A 88 0.35 -1.00 -2.42
N THR A 89 1.14 -1.18 -3.49
CA THR A 89 2.33 -2.09 -3.50
C THR A 89 3.65 -1.39 -3.16
N ARG A 90 3.61 -0.27 -2.45
CA ARG A 90 4.81 0.45 -1.97
C ARG A 90 4.69 0.80 -0.49
N PHE A 91 5.85 0.95 0.16
CA PHE A 91 5.89 1.49 1.52
C PHE A 91 5.33 2.91 1.56
N ARG A 92 4.47 3.16 2.55
CA ARG A 92 3.90 4.47 2.87
C ARG A 92 4.19 4.80 4.33
N TYR A 93 4.11 6.09 4.67
CA TYR A 93 4.40 6.56 6.02
C TYR A 93 3.36 7.57 6.45
N GLY A 94 2.88 7.44 7.68
CA GLY A 94 1.90 8.37 8.27
C GLY A 94 0.48 8.23 7.72
N GLN A 95 0.15 7.10 7.09
CA GLN A 95 -1.21 6.77 6.64
C GLN A 95 -1.71 5.57 7.45
N PRO A 96 -2.94 5.60 7.99
CA PRO A 96 -3.47 4.52 8.82
C PRO A 96 -3.74 3.24 8.02
N ALA A 97 -4.13 3.37 6.74
CA ALA A 97 -4.40 2.25 5.85
C ALA A 97 -4.19 2.60 4.37
N HIS A 98 -4.14 1.58 3.52
CA HIS A 98 -4.16 1.76 2.07
C HIS A 98 -5.50 2.32 1.61
N LEU A 99 -5.47 3.21 0.62
CA LEU A 99 -6.66 3.85 0.04
C LEU A 99 -7.53 4.61 1.05
N ASP A 100 -6.94 5.05 2.16
CA ASP A 100 -7.61 5.76 3.25
C ASP A 100 -8.52 6.91 2.78
N ASP A 101 -7.93 7.95 2.18
CA ASP A 101 -8.66 9.09 1.61
C ASP A 101 -9.75 8.67 0.61
N ALA A 102 -9.54 7.58 -0.12
CA ALA A 102 -10.49 7.10 -1.11
C ALA A 102 -11.69 6.45 -0.42
N LEU A 103 -11.47 5.58 0.57
CA LEU A 103 -12.53 4.94 1.35
C LEU A 103 -13.37 5.97 2.11
N GLU A 104 -12.75 7.00 2.70
CA GLU A 104 -13.45 8.11 3.35
C GLU A 104 -14.35 8.86 2.36
N ARG A 105 -13.82 9.26 1.19
CA ARG A 105 -14.59 9.95 0.15
C ARG A 105 -15.72 9.10 -0.43
N LEU A 106 -15.53 7.80 -0.48
CA LEU A 106 -16.55 6.85 -0.91
C LEU A 106 -17.65 6.68 0.14
N GLY A 107 -17.37 6.98 1.40
CA GLY A 107 -18.27 6.79 2.54
C GLY A 107 -18.20 5.35 3.08
N LEU A 108 -17.06 4.68 2.89
CA LEU A 108 -16.77 3.33 3.36
C LEU A 108 -15.83 3.31 4.58
N ALA A 109 -15.48 4.49 5.10
CA ALA A 109 -14.72 4.67 6.34
C ALA A 109 -15.38 5.78 7.18
N PRO A 110 -16.54 5.50 7.82
CA PRO A 110 -17.22 6.49 8.66
C PRO A 110 -16.39 6.86 9.90
N THR A 111 -15.60 5.91 10.41
CA THR A 111 -14.64 6.08 11.50
C THR A 111 -13.35 5.33 11.19
N ASP A 112 -12.27 5.64 11.92
CA ASP A 112 -10.99 4.92 11.79
C ASP A 112 -11.10 3.43 12.14
N GLU A 113 -11.96 3.08 13.10
CA GLU A 113 -12.15 1.71 13.60
C GLU A 113 -12.94 0.86 12.61
N GLU A 114 -13.95 1.43 11.96
CA GLU A 114 -14.79 0.74 10.98
C GLU A 114 -14.13 0.61 9.60
N ARG A 115 -12.98 1.27 9.39
CA ARG A 115 -12.31 1.32 8.09
C ARG A 115 -11.92 -0.08 7.58
N PRO A 116 -12.32 -0.44 6.36
CA PRO A 116 -11.83 -1.64 5.69
C PRO A 116 -10.31 -1.60 5.47
N VAL A 117 -9.62 -2.70 5.77
CA VAL A 117 -8.17 -2.80 5.63
C VAL A 117 -7.82 -3.66 4.42
N LEU A 118 -7.09 -3.10 3.46
CA LEU A 118 -6.57 -3.85 2.32
C LEU A 118 -5.55 -4.90 2.79
N ARG A 119 -5.84 -6.18 2.56
CA ARG A 119 -4.96 -7.31 2.91
C ARG A 119 -4.12 -7.79 1.75
N GLY A 120 -4.61 -7.61 0.53
CA GLY A 120 -3.90 -8.02 -0.65
C GLY A 120 -4.56 -7.53 -1.93
N LEU A 121 -3.95 -7.93 -3.04
CA LEU A 121 -4.47 -7.69 -4.38
C LEU A 121 -4.15 -8.87 -5.28
N ARG A 122 -4.90 -9.00 -6.37
CA ARG A 122 -4.56 -9.92 -7.46
C ARG A 122 -4.96 -9.34 -8.80
N GLU A 123 -4.24 -9.76 -9.82
CA GLU A 123 -4.49 -9.35 -11.20
C GLU A 123 -5.13 -10.54 -11.93
N ILE A 124 -6.27 -10.32 -12.59
CA ILE A 124 -7.02 -11.38 -13.28
C ILE A 124 -7.43 -10.96 -14.70
N SER A 125 -7.79 -11.94 -15.52
CA SER A 125 -8.47 -11.74 -16.80
C SER A 125 -9.97 -11.96 -16.59
N VAL A 126 -10.80 -10.97 -16.91
CA VAL A 126 -12.26 -11.10 -16.89
C VAL A 126 -12.75 -10.91 -18.32
N ASP A 127 -13.21 -11.98 -18.95
CA ASP A 127 -13.69 -11.96 -20.34
C ASP A 127 -12.69 -11.30 -21.33
N GLY A 128 -11.39 -11.51 -21.10
CA GLY A 128 -10.30 -10.93 -21.91
C GLY A 128 -9.93 -9.48 -21.57
N ALA A 129 -10.58 -8.90 -20.55
CA ALA A 129 -10.26 -7.58 -20.02
C ALA A 129 -9.36 -7.67 -18.77
N TYR A 130 -8.44 -6.72 -18.62
CA TYR A 130 -7.61 -6.61 -17.42
C TYR A 130 -8.44 -6.22 -16.18
N GLY A 131 -8.38 -7.05 -15.14
CA GLY A 131 -8.98 -6.81 -13.84
C GLY A 131 -7.95 -6.70 -12.71
N LEU A 132 -8.14 -5.72 -11.83
CA LEU A 132 -7.40 -5.57 -10.58
C LEU A 132 -8.37 -5.80 -9.42
N ILE A 133 -8.18 -6.89 -8.66
CA ILE A 133 -8.95 -7.18 -7.46
C ILE A 133 -8.20 -6.63 -6.25
N LEU A 134 -8.93 -5.89 -5.42
CA LEU A 134 -8.50 -5.42 -4.12
C LEU A 134 -9.24 -6.22 -3.05
N GLU A 135 -8.49 -6.85 -2.14
CA GLU A 135 -9.02 -7.74 -1.11
C GLU A 135 -9.01 -7.03 0.24
N PHE A 136 -10.19 -6.70 0.75
CA PHE A 136 -10.38 -5.98 1.99
C PHE A 136 -10.86 -6.91 3.10
N HIS A 137 -10.28 -6.73 4.28
CA HIS A 137 -10.86 -7.17 5.53
C HIS A 137 -11.80 -6.06 6.05
N SER A 138 -13.09 -6.35 6.11
CA SER A 138 -14.16 -5.37 6.35
C SER A 138 -15.22 -5.91 7.33
N PRO A 139 -14.86 -6.13 8.61
CA PRO A 139 -15.77 -6.76 9.58
C PRO A 139 -16.90 -5.84 10.05
N LEU A 140 -16.74 -4.52 9.90
CA LEU A 140 -17.68 -3.53 10.45
C LEU A 140 -18.50 -2.83 9.36
N ILE A 141 -18.16 -3.04 8.09
CA ILE A 141 -18.90 -2.49 6.95
C ILE A 141 -19.49 -3.64 6.16
N ALA A 142 -20.82 -3.75 6.20
CA ALA A 142 -21.57 -4.80 5.53
C ALA A 142 -21.50 -4.67 4.00
N ILE A 143 -21.63 -5.79 3.29
CA ILE A 143 -21.54 -5.87 1.83
C ILE A 143 -22.58 -4.98 1.14
N GLU A 144 -23.77 -4.81 1.72
CA GLU A 144 -24.86 -4.03 1.17
C GLU A 144 -24.46 -2.56 1.00
N LEU A 145 -23.67 -2.01 1.93
CA LEU A 145 -23.16 -0.64 1.81
C LEU A 145 -22.16 -0.52 0.66
N TRP A 146 -21.30 -1.52 0.48
CA TRP A 146 -20.36 -1.54 -0.63
C TRP A 146 -21.07 -1.63 -1.98
N GLU A 147 -22.08 -2.49 -2.09
CA GLU A 147 -22.91 -2.63 -3.29
C GLU A 147 -23.67 -1.33 -3.60
N GLU A 148 -24.23 -0.66 -2.58
CA GLU A 148 -24.87 0.65 -2.74
C GLU A 148 -23.88 1.70 -3.29
N LYS A 149 -22.62 1.66 -2.84
CA LYS A 149 -21.57 2.58 -3.32
C LYS A 149 -20.93 2.16 -4.64
N GLN A 150 -21.23 0.99 -5.21
CA GLN A 150 -20.54 0.45 -6.39
C GLN A 150 -20.50 1.42 -7.58
N ALA A 151 -21.61 2.09 -7.89
CA ALA A 151 -21.66 3.09 -8.98
C ALA A 151 -20.77 4.32 -8.70
N LYS A 152 -20.73 4.75 -7.43
CA LYS A 152 -19.86 5.84 -6.97
C LYS A 152 -18.39 5.43 -7.02
N ILE A 153 -18.08 4.18 -6.64
CA ILE A 153 -16.73 3.60 -6.74
C ILE A 153 -16.24 3.62 -8.19
N ALA A 154 -17.06 3.14 -9.14
CA ALA A 154 -16.71 3.15 -10.56
C ALA A 154 -16.39 4.58 -11.06
N THR A 155 -17.22 5.55 -10.68
CA THR A 155 -17.02 6.96 -11.09
C THR A 155 -15.80 7.59 -10.41
N PHE A 156 -15.53 7.25 -9.14
CA PHE A 156 -14.40 7.74 -8.37
C PHE A 156 -13.05 7.32 -8.97
N PHE A 157 -12.93 6.06 -9.38
CA PHE A 157 -11.72 5.55 -10.03
C PHE A 157 -11.61 5.96 -11.51
N GLY A 158 -12.62 6.65 -12.05
CA GLY A 158 -12.55 7.31 -13.35
C GLY A 158 -13.10 6.48 -14.51
N PRO A 159 -13.14 7.08 -15.72
CA PRO A 159 -13.80 6.49 -16.88
C PRO A 159 -13.09 5.24 -17.41
N GLY A 160 -13.84 4.41 -18.13
CA GLY A 160 -13.32 3.18 -18.75
C GLY A 160 -12.99 2.08 -17.74
N LEU A 161 -13.63 2.13 -16.57
CA LEU A 161 -13.59 1.11 -15.54
C LEU A 161 -15.00 0.72 -15.11
N HIS A 162 -15.18 -0.58 -14.88
CA HIS A 162 -16.30 -1.12 -14.16
C HIS A 162 -15.82 -1.56 -12.77
N ALA A 163 -16.55 -1.17 -11.73
CA ALA A 163 -16.34 -1.65 -10.37
C ALA A 163 -17.36 -2.74 -10.08
N LYS A 164 -16.91 -3.87 -9.55
CA LYS A 164 -17.76 -4.95 -9.04
C LYS A 164 -17.33 -5.30 -7.62
N VAL A 165 -18.29 -5.33 -6.71
CA VAL A 165 -18.06 -5.76 -5.32
C VAL A 165 -18.55 -7.20 -5.18
N SER A 166 -17.82 -8.02 -4.43
CA SER A 166 -18.27 -9.35 -4.01
C SER A 166 -17.78 -9.67 -2.60
N GLN A 167 -18.49 -10.52 -1.89
CA GLN A 167 -18.10 -11.01 -0.57
C GLN A 167 -17.66 -12.48 -0.68
N VAL A 168 -16.45 -12.79 -0.21
CA VAL A 168 -15.89 -14.15 -0.25
C VAL A 168 -16.07 -14.88 1.08
N ALA A 169 -16.05 -14.12 2.18
CA ALA A 169 -16.37 -14.57 3.53
C ALA A 169 -17.00 -13.41 4.32
N GLU A 170 -17.55 -13.68 5.51
CA GLU A 170 -18.26 -12.70 6.35
C GLU A 170 -17.53 -11.35 6.44
N ASP A 171 -16.23 -11.36 6.73
CA ASP A 171 -15.43 -10.14 6.89
C ASP A 171 -14.50 -9.86 5.69
N GLN A 172 -14.70 -10.52 4.54
CA GLN A 172 -13.82 -10.40 3.38
C GLN A 172 -14.57 -9.93 2.14
N ILE A 173 -14.22 -8.73 1.70
CA ILE A 173 -14.83 -8.05 0.56
C ILE A 173 -13.79 -7.85 -0.53
N GLU A 174 -14.18 -8.17 -1.75
CA GLU A 174 -13.39 -7.95 -2.95
C GLU A 174 -13.98 -6.82 -3.76
N LEU A 175 -13.12 -5.86 -4.11
CA LEU A 175 -13.44 -4.84 -5.09
C LEU A 175 -12.64 -5.10 -6.37
N ALA A 176 -13.34 -5.56 -7.41
CA ALA A 176 -12.77 -5.75 -8.73
C ALA A 176 -12.91 -4.45 -9.55
N LEU A 177 -11.77 -3.89 -9.94
CA LEU A 177 -11.67 -2.80 -10.92
C LEU A 177 -11.32 -3.41 -12.27
N ILE A 178 -12.32 -3.54 -13.14
CA ILE A 178 -12.22 -4.22 -14.44
C ILE A 178 -12.19 -3.17 -15.55
N LYS A 179 -11.28 -3.33 -16.52
CA LYS A 179 -11.26 -2.47 -17.70
C LYS A 179 -12.59 -2.62 -18.46
N SER A 180 -13.27 -1.50 -18.70
CA SER A 180 -14.41 -1.47 -19.62
C SER A 180 -14.02 -0.78 -20.91
N GLU A 181 -14.67 -1.14 -22.01
CA GLU A 181 -14.64 -0.30 -23.21
C GLU A 181 -15.31 1.05 -22.89
N VAL A 182 -14.74 2.12 -23.44
CA VAL A 182 -15.36 3.45 -23.36
C VAL A 182 -16.37 3.49 -24.50
N ALA A 183 -17.66 3.64 -24.17
CA ALA A 183 -18.71 3.86 -25.16
C ALA A 183 -18.50 5.18 -25.91
#